data_AF-A0A534QJ66-F1
#
_entry.id   AF-A0A534QJ66-F1
#
_cell.length_a   1.000
_cell.length_b   1.000
_cell.length_c   1.000
_cell.angle_alpha   90.00
_cell.angle_beta   90.00
_cell.angle_gamma   90.00
#
_symmetry.space_group_name_H-M   'P 1'
#
loop_
_entity.id
_entity.type
_entity.pdbx_description
1 polymer ?
#
loop_
_entity_poly.entity_id
_entity_poly.type
_entity_poly.pdbx_seq_one_letter_code
_entity_poly.pdbx_strand_id
1 'polypeptide(L)'
;MTADPPEPSPPAPDPDRYYRGVIGRVYYGSETGTLRSEATGREYRFKFPFVEIIGPIPRIDGLREGMRVGFDLGWTSKGIRVTLIRVYD
;
A
#
# COMPACT_ATOMS: atom_id res chain seq x y z
N MET A 1 20.11 -21.83 38.36
CA MET A 1 19.38 -20.68 37.81
C MET A 1 19.56 -20.76 36.31
N THR A 2 18.62 -21.41 35.63
CA THR A 2 18.61 -21.49 34.16
C THR A 2 18.04 -20.17 33.66
N ALA A 3 18.86 -19.34 33.03
CA ALA A 3 18.37 -18.17 32.31
C ALA A 3 17.56 -18.66 31.10
N ASP A 4 16.32 -18.18 30.99
CA ASP A 4 15.49 -18.36 29.80
C ASP A 4 16.27 -17.84 28.58
N PRO A 5 16.30 -18.53 27.43
CA PRO A 5 16.79 -17.93 26.20
C PRO A 5 15.95 -16.66 25.91
N PRO A 6 16.56 -15.57 25.43
CA PRO A 6 15.81 -14.38 25.06
C PRO A 6 14.76 -14.79 24.02
N GLU A 7 13.49 -14.42 24.26
CA GLU A 7 12.43 -14.56 23.26
C GLU A 7 12.93 -14.01 21.92
N PRO A 8 12.68 -14.69 20.79
CA PRO A 8 13.01 -14.11 19.51
C PRO A 8 12.25 -12.80 19.38
N SER A 9 13.00 -11.70 19.25
CA SER A 9 12.44 -10.40 18.88
C SER A 9 11.48 -10.60 17.70
N PRO A 10 10.32 -9.92 17.66
CA PRO A 10 9.43 -10.01 16.51
C PRO A 10 10.22 -9.77 15.23
N PRO A 11 9.91 -10.49 14.13
CA PRO A 11 10.66 -10.35 12.88
C PRO A 11 10.76 -8.86 12.55
N ALA A 12 11.99 -8.38 12.34
CA ALA A 12 12.23 -7.01 11.91
C ALA A 12 11.26 -6.67 10.77
N PRO A 13 10.64 -5.47 10.77
CA PRO A 13 9.70 -5.09 9.72
C PRO A 13 10.36 -5.35 8.37
N ASP A 14 9.70 -6.16 7.54
CA ASP A 14 10.16 -6.52 6.19
C ASP A 14 10.72 -5.25 5.54
N PRO A 15 11.98 -5.24 5.05
CA PRO A 15 12.54 -4.07 4.40
C PRO A 15 11.60 -3.73 3.26
N ASP A 16 10.91 -2.61 3.43
CA ASP A 16 9.71 -2.20 2.72
C ASP A 16 9.87 -2.40 1.20
N ARG A 17 9.49 -3.59 0.70
CA ARG A 17 9.75 -4.03 -0.69
C ARG A 17 8.87 -3.30 -1.69
N TYR A 18 7.92 -2.54 -1.19
CA TYR A 18 6.93 -1.81 -1.93
C TYR A 18 7.48 -0.44 -2.35
N TYR A 19 7.02 0.06 -3.50
CA TYR A 19 7.22 1.45 -3.82
C TYR A 19 6.50 2.32 -2.80
N ARG A 20 7.08 3.48 -2.45
CA ARG A 20 6.46 4.42 -1.52
C ARG A 20 5.67 5.49 -2.24
N GLY A 21 4.46 5.73 -1.74
CA GLY A 21 3.55 6.71 -2.32
C GLY A 21 2.62 7.33 -1.28
N VAL A 22 1.93 8.37 -1.75
CA VAL A 22 0.90 9.06 -0.99
C VAL A 22 -0.42 8.95 -1.75
N ILE A 23 -1.49 8.57 -1.07
CA ILE A 23 -2.84 8.60 -1.64
C ILE A 23 -3.18 10.05 -2.00
N GLY A 24 -3.43 10.29 -3.29
CA GLY A 24 -3.80 11.59 -3.82
C GLY A 24 -5.28 11.86 -3.61
N ARG A 25 -6.13 11.10 -4.30
CA ARG A 25 -7.59 11.18 -4.18
C ARG A 25 -8.24 9.81 -4.08
N VAL A 26 -9.37 9.74 -3.37
CA VAL A 26 -10.21 8.53 -3.28
C VAL A 26 -11.64 8.88 -3.68
N TYR A 27 -12.15 8.18 -4.69
CA TYR A 27 -13.51 8.34 -5.21
C TYR A 27 -14.34 7.11 -4.84
N TYR A 28 -14.84 7.08 -3.59
CA TYR A 28 -15.58 5.94 -3.02
C TYR A 28 -16.73 5.46 -3.92
N GLY A 29 -17.52 6.37 -4.48
CA GLY A 29 -18.66 6.01 -5.34
C GLY A 29 -18.30 5.35 -6.68
N SER A 30 -17.07 5.53 -7.18
CA SER A 30 -16.59 4.89 -8.42
C SER A 30 -15.57 3.77 -8.16
N GLU A 31 -15.24 3.55 -6.89
CA GLU A 31 -14.19 2.63 -6.46
C GLU A 31 -12.88 2.86 -7.24
N THR A 32 -12.48 4.13 -7.33
CA THR A 32 -11.20 4.52 -7.94
C THR A 32 -10.43 5.47 -7.05
N GLY A 33 -9.14 5.61 -7.33
CA GLY A 33 -8.32 6.63 -6.70
C GLY A 33 -7.02 6.86 -7.43
N THR A 34 -6.26 7.82 -6.92
CA THR A 34 -4.92 8.16 -7.40
C THR A 34 -3.91 8.05 -6.28
N LEU A 35 -2.70 7.67 -6.65
CA LEU A 35 -1.54 7.62 -5.78
C LEU A 35 -0.39 8.35 -6.46
N ARG A 36 0.35 9.15 -5.71
CA ARG A 36 1.58 9.79 -6.19
C ARG A 36 2.78 9.06 -5.61
N SER A 37 3.67 8.58 -6.48
CA SER A 37 4.95 8.00 -6.08
C SER A 37 5.85 9.06 -5.43
N GLU A 38 6.43 8.74 -4.28
CA GLU A 38 7.39 9.63 -3.62
C GLU A 38 8.72 9.70 -4.39
N ALA A 39 9.17 8.58 -4.95
CA ALA A 39 10.45 8.50 -5.66
C ALA A 39 10.47 9.27 -7.00
N THR A 40 9.35 9.26 -7.73
CA THR A 40 9.29 9.81 -9.11
C THR A 40 8.35 10.99 -9.26
N GLY A 41 7.50 11.27 -8.27
CA GLY A 41 6.42 12.25 -8.36
C GLY A 41 5.29 11.86 -9.32
N ARG A 42 5.39 10.70 -10.01
CA ARG A 42 4.40 10.24 -10.98
C ARG A 42 3.10 9.84 -10.28
N GLU A 43 1.98 10.24 -10.88
CA GLU A 43 0.66 9.82 -10.46
C GLU A 43 0.25 8.51 -11.16
N TYR A 44 -0.27 7.57 -10.37
CA TYR A 44 -0.82 6.30 -10.80
C TYR A 44 -2.28 6.20 -10.39
N ARG A 45 -3.09 5.63 -11.28
CA ARG A 45 -4.51 5.36 -11.01
C ARG A 45 -4.69 3.92 -10.52
N PHE A 46 -5.65 3.73 -9.64
CA PHE A 46 -6.00 2.42 -9.11
C PHE A 46 -7.52 2.21 -9.13
N LYS A 47 -7.96 0.95 -9.19
CA LYS A 47 -9.38 0.55 -9.08
C LYS A 47 -9.46 -0.52 -8.02
N PHE A 48 -10.37 -0.41 -7.06
CA PHE A 48 -10.47 -1.41 -6.00
C PHE A 48 -10.72 -2.83 -6.49
N PRO A 49 -11.54 -3.08 -7.53
CA PRO A 49 -11.69 -4.44 -8.06
C PRO A 49 -10.39 -5.08 -8.60
N PHE A 50 -9.32 -4.29 -8.78
CA PHE A 50 -8.04 -4.74 -9.34
C PHE A 50 -6.85 -4.44 -8.42
N VAL A 51 -7.12 -4.07 -7.16
CA VAL A 51 -6.10 -3.69 -6.19
C VAL A 51 -6.30 -4.49 -4.92
N GLU A 52 -5.27 -5.19 -4.50
CA GLU A 52 -5.23 -5.84 -3.20
C GLU A 52 -4.82 -4.82 -2.13
N ILE A 53 -5.57 -4.74 -1.03
CA ILE A 53 -5.24 -3.87 0.10
C ILE A 53 -4.81 -4.76 1.26
N ILE A 54 -3.56 -4.61 1.67
CA ILE A 54 -2.99 -5.34 2.80
C ILE A 54 -2.66 -4.36 3.92
N GLY A 55 -3.03 -4.68 5.16
CA GLY A 55 -2.79 -3.78 6.29
C GLY A 55 -3.86 -3.84 7.36
N PRO A 56 -3.73 -3.01 8.41
CA PRO A 56 -4.73 -2.90 9.49
C PRO A 56 -6.09 -2.42 8.96
N ILE A 57 -6.11 -1.76 7.81
CA ILE A 57 -7.30 -1.29 7.12
C ILE A 57 -7.42 -2.02 5.77
N PRO A 58 -8.03 -3.21 5.71
CA PRO A 58 -8.10 -4.02 4.48
C PRO A 58 -9.24 -3.58 3.53
N ARG A 59 -9.62 -2.30 3.52
CA ARG A 59 -10.80 -1.81 2.77
C ARG A 59 -10.65 -0.39 2.27
N ILE A 60 -11.35 -0.12 1.16
CA ILE A 60 -11.43 1.19 0.50
C ILE A 60 -11.76 2.33 1.47
N ASP A 61 -12.75 2.13 2.35
CA ASP A 61 -13.29 3.18 3.20
C ASP A 61 -12.28 3.76 4.20
N GLY A 62 -11.19 3.05 4.45
CA GLY A 62 -10.14 3.57 5.31
C GLY A 62 -8.93 4.13 4.58
N LEU A 63 -8.87 4.06 3.24
CA LEU A 63 -7.89 4.84 2.49
C LEU A 63 -8.33 6.32 2.47
N ARG A 64 -7.41 7.21 2.81
CA ARG A 64 -7.68 8.66 2.85
C ARG A 64 -6.62 9.43 2.09
N GLU A 65 -7.01 10.58 1.57
CA GLU A 65 -6.06 11.52 0.95
C GLU A 65 -4.95 11.90 1.93
N GLY A 66 -3.72 11.97 1.44
CA GLY A 66 -2.53 12.26 2.26
C GLY A 66 -1.94 11.05 3.00
N MET A 67 -2.60 9.89 2.98
CA MET A 67 -2.09 8.68 3.62
C MET A 67 -0.84 8.15 2.90
N ARG A 68 0.22 7.87 3.67
CA ARG A 68 1.43 7.21 3.17
C ARG A 68 1.21 5.72 3.08
N VAL A 69 1.53 5.13 1.94
CA VAL A 69 1.31 3.72 1.65
C VAL A 69 2.47 3.14 0.84
N GLY A 70 2.65 1.84 0.97
CA GLY A 70 3.39 1.04 0.00
C GLY A 70 2.49 0.69 -1.17
N PHE A 71 3.05 0.52 -2.36
CA PHE A 71 2.30 0.04 -3.51
C PHE A 71 3.17 -0.78 -4.46
N ASP A 72 2.51 -1.65 -5.23
CA ASP A 72 3.11 -2.33 -6.39
C ASP A 72 2.40 -1.97 -7.68
N LEU A 73 3.15 -2.13 -8.78
CA LEU A 73 2.71 -1.87 -10.14
C LEU A 73 2.67 -3.17 -10.93
N GLY A 74 1.55 -3.41 -11.60
CA GLY A 74 1.38 -4.49 -12.56
C GLY A 74 1.17 -3.98 -13.98
N TRP A 75 1.63 -4.75 -14.96
CA TRP A 75 1.30 -4.53 -16.36
C TRP A 75 -0.06 -5.12 -16.67
N THR A 76 -0.94 -4.31 -17.26
CA THR A 76 -2.23 -4.73 -17.78
C THR A 76 -2.30 -4.47 -19.28
N SER A 77 -3.29 -5.04 -19.97
CA SER A 77 -3.54 -4.74 -21.39
C SER A 77 -3.82 -3.25 -21.67
N LYS A 78 -4.11 -2.45 -20.64
CA LYS A 78 -4.34 -1.00 -20.73
C LYS A 78 -3.16 -0.17 -20.18
N GLY A 79 -2.02 -0.81 -19.92
CA GLY A 79 -0.81 -0.18 -19.38
C GLY A 79 -0.53 -0.51 -17.90
N ILE A 80 0.43 0.21 -17.33
CA ILE A 80 0.84 0.06 -15.92
C ILE A 80 -0.27 0.54 -14.99
N ARG A 81 -0.60 -0.25 -13.97
CA ARG A 81 -1.59 0.08 -12.94
C ARG A 81 -1.09 -0.33 -11.56
N VAL A 82 -1.58 0.33 -10.52
CA VAL A 82 -1.41 -0.16 -9.15
C VAL A 82 -2.19 -1.46 -8.97
N THR A 83 -1.55 -2.48 -8.41
CA THR A 83 -2.14 -3.80 -8.15
C THR A 83 -2.20 -4.14 -6.67
N LEU A 84 -1.39 -3.47 -5.83
CA LEU A 84 -1.36 -3.67 -4.39
C LEU A 84 -1.16 -2.33 -3.69
N ILE A 85 -1.83 -2.14 -2.56
CA ILE A 85 -1.63 -1.05 -1.62
C ILE A 85 -1.37 -1.63 -0.23
N ARG A 86 -0.18 -1.36 0.32
CA ARG A 86 0.19 -1.66 1.69
C ARG A 86 -0.10 -0.46 2.57
N VAL A 87 -1.07 -0.62 3.48
CA VAL A 87 -1.34 0.34 4.55
C VAL A 87 -0.46 -0.02 5.74
N TYR A 88 0.27 0.96 6.27
CA TYR A 88 1.16 0.77 7.42
C TYR A 88 0.47 1.01 8.77
N ASP A 89 -0.49 1.95 8.82
CA ASP A 89 -1.18 2.40 10.04
C ASP A 89 -2.71 2.42 9.85
#